data_AF-A0A357K5I6-F1
#
_entry.id   AF-A0A357K5I6-F1
#
_cell.length_a   1.000
_cell.length_b   1.000
_cell.length_c   1.000
_cell.angle_alpha   90.00
_cell.angle_beta   90.00
_cell.angle_gamma   90.00
#
_symmetry.space_group_name_H-M   'P 1'
#
loop_
_entity.id
_entity.type
_entity.pdbx_description
1 polymer ?
#
loop_
_entity_poly.entity_id
_entity_poly.type
_entity_poly.pdbx_seq_one_letter_code
_entity_poly.pdbx_strand_id
1 'polypeptide(L)'
;AAHWKGADRLATWMSAHHSALRDGLGLSTLRLESLGEAAMEAGAWGWKVVGSGGGGCALVWCPEHAAREVHQALRNAGARASWTLAVAQGAHCTPWKRPKNPAVVLAAGRSSRMKQAAELMDEHWSEEERAVLAQRPKAMLPVEASGRPFLALLLERLLREGVDHVCVVRSCEDQGMP
;
A
#
# COMPACT_ATOMS: atom_id res chain seq x y z
N ALA A 1 6.99 -15.63 -25.56
CA ALA A 1 5.91 -14.98 -24.80
C ALA A 1 4.78 -15.99 -24.62
N ALA A 2 4.26 -16.17 -23.40
CA ALA A 2 3.16 -17.10 -23.17
C ALA A 2 1.91 -16.60 -23.91
N HIS A 3 1.53 -17.29 -24.99
CA HIS A 3 0.30 -17.02 -25.71
C HIS A 3 -0.89 -17.37 -24.79
N TRP A 4 -1.45 -16.38 -24.10
CA TRP A 4 -2.78 -16.52 -23.53
C TRP A 4 -3.78 -16.77 -24.65
N LYS A 5 -4.32 -17.99 -24.73
CA LYS A 5 -5.51 -18.27 -25.54
C LYS A 5 -6.65 -17.43 -24.98
N GLY A 6 -7.14 -16.44 -25.75
CA GLY A 6 -8.28 -15.60 -25.34
C GLY A 6 -7.94 -14.16 -24.88
N ALA A 7 -6.76 -13.61 -25.19
CA ALA A 7 -6.42 -12.23 -24.84
C ALA A 7 -7.44 -11.20 -25.40
N ASP A 8 -8.05 -11.50 -26.54
CA ASP A 8 -9.17 -10.80 -27.17
C ASP A 8 -10.46 -10.84 -26.32
N ARG A 9 -10.75 -11.97 -25.67
CA ARG A 9 -11.92 -12.11 -24.80
C ARG A 9 -11.79 -11.26 -23.53
N LEU A 10 -10.59 -11.14 -22.98
CA LEU A 10 -10.38 -10.32 -21.78
C LEU A 10 -10.66 -8.84 -22.07
N ALA A 11 -10.16 -8.30 -23.18
CA ALA A 11 -10.45 -6.93 -23.61
C ALA A 11 -11.97 -6.69 -23.78
N THR A 12 -12.66 -7.67 -24.36
CA THR A 12 -14.13 -7.63 -24.52
C THR A 12 -14.83 -7.58 -23.16
N TRP A 13 -14.42 -8.43 -22.21
CA TRP A 13 -14.98 -8.44 -20.86
C TRP A 13 -14.65 -7.18 -20.06
N MET A 14 -13.45 -6.64 -20.21
CA MET A 14 -13.06 -5.37 -19.59
C MET A 14 -13.98 -4.25 -20.07
N SER A 15 -14.25 -4.18 -21.37
CA SER A 15 -15.12 -3.18 -21.99
C SER A 15 -16.57 -3.33 -21.51
N ALA A 16 -17.12 -4.54 -21.55
CA ALA A 16 -18.48 -4.79 -21.07
C ALA A 16 -18.65 -4.46 -19.58
N HIS A 17 -17.67 -4.81 -18.76
CA HIS A 17 -17.66 -4.48 -17.34
C HIS A 17 -17.49 -2.98 -17.10
N HIS A 18 -16.67 -2.29 -17.89
CA HIS A 18 -16.52 -0.83 -17.81
C HIS A 18 -17.83 -0.11 -18.13
N SER A 19 -18.54 -0.53 -19.18
CA SER A 19 -19.87 0.02 -19.51
C SER A 19 -20.86 -0.16 -18.36
N ALA A 20 -20.89 -1.32 -17.71
CA ALA A 20 -21.75 -1.53 -16.54
C ALA A 20 -21.38 -0.61 -15.35
N LEU A 21 -20.08 -0.38 -15.11
CA LEU A 21 -19.61 0.54 -14.06
C LEU A 21 -19.96 1.99 -14.38
N ARG A 22 -19.80 2.41 -15.64
CA ARG A 22 -20.07 3.78 -16.09
C ARG A 22 -21.56 4.06 -16.15
N ASP A 23 -22.30 3.24 -16.88
CA ASP A 23 -23.69 3.53 -17.25
C ASP A 23 -24.68 2.98 -16.22
N GLY A 24 -24.34 1.85 -15.58
CA GLY A 24 -25.19 1.24 -14.55
C GLY A 24 -24.97 1.82 -13.15
N LEU A 25 -23.72 2.12 -12.78
CA LEU A 25 -23.38 2.60 -11.43
C LEU A 25 -22.88 4.06 -11.38
N GLY A 26 -22.67 4.72 -12.52
CA GLY A 26 -22.21 6.12 -12.55
C GLY A 26 -20.77 6.31 -12.04
N LEU A 27 -19.94 5.27 -12.08
CA LEU A 27 -18.63 5.26 -11.40
C LEU A 27 -17.47 5.81 -12.24
N SER A 28 -17.70 6.17 -13.50
CA SER A 28 -16.66 6.80 -14.32
C SER A 28 -16.80 8.33 -14.36
N THR A 29 -15.75 9.00 -14.84
CA THR A 29 -15.71 10.45 -15.00
C THR A 29 -15.21 10.81 -16.39
N LEU A 30 -15.54 11.99 -16.90
CA LEU A 30 -15.04 12.46 -18.20
C LEU A 30 -13.51 12.36 -18.30
N ARG A 31 -12.80 12.68 -17.21
CA ARG A 31 -11.33 12.58 -17.16
C ARG A 31 -10.84 11.14 -17.31
N LEU A 32 -11.53 10.16 -16.69
CA LEU A 32 -11.18 8.75 -16.83
C LEU A 32 -11.52 8.20 -18.22
N GLU A 33 -12.64 8.62 -18.81
CA GLU A 33 -12.99 8.26 -20.19
C GLU A 33 -11.93 8.78 -21.18
N SER A 34 -11.52 10.05 -21.08
CA SER A 34 -10.47 10.61 -21.94
C SER A 34 -9.12 9.88 -21.82
N LEU A 35 -8.76 9.41 -20.61
CA LEU A 35 -7.56 8.59 -20.41
C LEU A 35 -7.69 7.24 -21.10
N GLY A 36 -8.86 6.62 -20.98
CA GLY A 36 -9.18 5.35 -21.63
C GLY A 36 -9.15 5.43 -23.15
N GLU A 37 -9.80 6.44 -23.72
CA GLU A 37 -9.80 6.72 -25.15
C GLU A 37 -8.37 6.91 -25.69
N ALA A 38 -7.57 7.75 -25.04
CA ALA A 38 -6.17 7.97 -25.43
C ALA A 38 -5.34 6.69 -25.37
N ALA A 39 -5.58 5.82 -24.38
CA ALA A 39 -4.92 4.52 -24.30
C ALA A 39 -5.32 3.58 -25.45
N MET A 40 -6.61 3.54 -25.81
CA MET A 40 -7.09 2.73 -26.93
C MET A 40 -6.54 3.21 -28.27
N GLU A 41 -6.51 4.53 -28.50
CA GLU A 41 -5.91 5.14 -29.70
C GLU A 41 -4.41 4.83 -29.83
N ALA A 42 -3.71 4.72 -28.71
CA ALA A 42 -2.30 4.35 -28.66
C ALA A 42 -2.02 2.85 -28.84
N GLY A 43 -3.05 2.03 -29.07
CA GLY A 43 -2.91 0.60 -29.35
C GLY A 43 -3.11 -0.32 -28.14
N ALA A 44 -3.76 0.17 -27.08
CA ALA A 44 -4.23 -0.73 -26.01
C ALA A 44 -5.27 -1.72 -26.54
N TRP A 45 -5.25 -2.93 -25.99
CA TRP A 45 -6.27 -3.94 -26.26
C TRP A 45 -7.57 -3.66 -25.51
N GLY A 46 -7.49 -3.13 -24.29
CA GLY A 46 -8.67 -2.78 -23.49
C GLY A 46 -8.31 -1.98 -22.25
N TRP A 47 -9.31 -1.30 -21.68
CA TRP A 47 -9.15 -0.55 -20.43
C TRP A 47 -10.42 -0.62 -19.59
N LYS A 48 -10.31 -0.29 -18.30
CA LYS A 48 -11.46 -0.05 -17.41
C LYS A 48 -11.06 0.72 -16.16
N VAL A 49 -12.03 1.36 -15.51
CA VAL A 49 -11.84 1.91 -14.16
C VAL A 49 -11.69 0.80 -13.11
N VAL A 50 -10.94 1.07 -12.04
CA VAL A 50 -10.71 0.13 -10.93
C VAL A 50 -10.80 0.85 -9.57
N GLY A 51 -11.10 0.11 -8.50
CA GLY A 51 -11.37 0.68 -7.18
C GLY A 51 -12.83 1.08 -7.01
N SER A 52 -13.08 2.07 -6.14
CA SER A 52 -14.44 2.51 -5.76
C SER A 52 -15.18 3.29 -6.85
N GLY A 53 -14.48 3.83 -7.85
CA GLY A 53 -15.06 4.75 -8.85
C GLY A 53 -15.00 6.23 -8.43
N GLY A 54 -15.43 7.12 -9.34
CA GLY A 54 -15.46 8.58 -9.14
C GLY A 54 -14.12 9.30 -9.37
N GLY A 55 -13.09 8.58 -9.82
CA GLY A 55 -11.73 9.12 -10.00
C GLY A 55 -10.67 8.06 -9.71
N GLY A 56 -9.42 8.50 -9.56
CA GLY A 56 -8.32 7.65 -9.12
C GLY A 56 -7.68 6.85 -10.26
N CYS A 57 -7.81 5.53 -10.22
CA CYS A 57 -7.03 4.60 -11.02
C CYS A 57 -7.83 3.94 -12.15
N ALA A 58 -7.14 3.66 -13.26
CA ALA A 58 -7.63 2.82 -14.35
C ALA A 58 -6.62 1.71 -14.62
N LEU A 59 -7.10 0.59 -15.16
CA LEU A 59 -6.26 -0.49 -15.69
C LEU A 59 -6.31 -0.44 -17.21
N VAL A 60 -5.13 -0.48 -17.83
CA VAL A 60 -4.98 -0.59 -19.29
C VAL A 60 -4.23 -1.88 -19.59
N TRP A 61 -4.77 -2.67 -20.53
CA TRP A 61 -4.20 -3.90 -21.05
C TRP A 61 -3.70 -3.63 -22.47
N CYS A 62 -2.40 -3.77 -22.72
CA CYS A 62 -1.79 -3.44 -24.01
C CYS A 62 -0.65 -4.42 -24.35
N PRO A 63 -0.32 -4.58 -25.66
CA PRO A 63 0.84 -5.36 -26.06
C PRO A 63 2.15 -4.64 -25.72
N GLU A 64 3.23 -5.41 -25.54
CA GLU A 64 4.57 -4.90 -25.20
C GLU A 64 5.04 -3.80 -26.15
N HIS A 65 4.81 -3.96 -27.46
CA HIS A 65 5.23 -2.99 -28.47
C HIS A 65 4.49 -1.65 -28.42
N ALA A 66 3.32 -1.57 -27.76
CA ALA A 66 2.53 -0.35 -27.62
C ALA A 66 2.65 0.29 -26.24
N ALA A 67 3.31 -0.37 -25.28
CA ALA A 67 3.35 0.07 -23.89
C ALA A 67 3.90 1.49 -23.74
N ARG A 68 4.97 1.82 -24.47
CA ARG A 68 5.61 3.15 -24.42
C ARG A 68 4.67 4.25 -24.92
N GLU A 69 4.01 4.01 -26.04
CA GLU A 69 3.07 4.93 -26.68
C GLU A 69 1.83 5.13 -25.80
N VAL A 70 1.29 4.04 -25.23
CA VAL A 70 0.18 4.09 -24.25
C VAL A 70 0.56 4.92 -23.02
N HIS A 71 1.75 4.71 -22.45
CA HIS A 71 2.23 5.50 -21.33
C HIS A 71 2.31 7.01 -21.66
N GLN A 72 2.73 7.35 -22.87
CA GLN A 72 2.80 8.74 -23.32
C GLN A 72 1.41 9.34 -23.55
N ALA A 73 0.50 8.60 -24.20
CA ALA A 73 -0.87 9.03 -24.45
C ALA A 73 -1.62 9.31 -23.13
N LEU A 74 -1.48 8.42 -22.14
CA LEU A 74 -2.05 8.62 -20.81
C LEU A 74 -1.55 9.91 -20.14
N ARG A 75 -0.24 10.18 -20.20
CA ARG A 75 0.33 11.43 -19.64
C ARG A 75 -0.17 12.67 -20.37
N ASN A 76 -0.24 12.62 -21.70
CA ASN A 76 -0.75 13.71 -22.53
C ASN A 76 -2.24 13.98 -22.24
N ALA A 77 -3.02 12.94 -21.98
CA ALA A 77 -4.42 13.03 -21.58
C ALA A 77 -4.63 13.42 -20.10
N GLY A 78 -3.54 13.71 -19.36
CA GLY A 78 -3.59 14.29 -18.02
C GLY A 78 -3.34 13.30 -16.87
N ALA A 79 -2.85 12.09 -17.13
CA ALA A 79 -2.41 11.19 -16.07
C ALA A 79 -1.17 11.77 -15.37
N ARG A 80 -1.26 11.96 -14.06
CA ARG A 80 -0.11 12.41 -13.24
C ARG A 80 1.07 11.44 -13.31
N ALA A 81 0.77 10.15 -13.41
CA ALA A 81 1.75 9.09 -13.56
C ALA A 81 1.09 7.82 -14.11
N SER A 82 1.90 6.94 -14.67
CA SER A 82 1.49 5.63 -15.18
C SER A 82 2.64 4.64 -14.95
N TRP A 83 2.33 3.41 -14.52
CA TRP A 83 3.31 2.39 -14.16
C TRP A 83 2.99 1.06 -14.82
N THR A 84 4.05 0.34 -15.21
CA THR A 84 3.99 -1.11 -15.48
C THR A 84 4.78 -1.80 -14.37
N LEU A 85 4.15 -2.75 -13.68
CA LEU A 85 4.73 -3.47 -12.54
C LEU A 85 4.67 -4.97 -12.80
N ALA A 86 5.65 -5.71 -12.29
CA ALA A 86 5.57 -7.16 -12.26
C ALA A 86 4.41 -7.61 -11.35
N VAL A 87 3.69 -8.65 -11.75
CA VAL A 87 2.63 -9.24 -10.91
C VAL A 87 3.27 -9.85 -9.67
N ALA A 88 2.91 -9.35 -8.49
CA ALA A 88 3.38 -9.88 -7.22
C ALA A 88 2.62 -11.16 -6.85
N GLN A 89 3.30 -12.11 -6.19
CA GLN A 89 2.68 -13.33 -5.65
C GLN A 89 1.79 -13.05 -4.41
N GLY A 90 1.77 -11.80 -3.93
CA GLY A 90 1.05 -11.41 -2.73
C GLY A 90 1.80 -11.75 -1.45
N ALA A 91 1.11 -11.67 -0.31
CA ALA A 91 1.64 -12.11 0.96
C ALA A 91 1.73 -13.64 0.98
N HIS A 92 2.89 -14.18 1.34
CA HIS A 92 3.08 -15.62 1.48
C HIS A 92 3.54 -15.96 2.91
N CYS A 93 2.89 -16.94 3.52
CA CYS A 93 3.31 -17.51 4.79
C CYS A 93 4.02 -18.83 4.52
N THR A 94 5.29 -18.92 4.89
CA THR A 94 6.01 -20.20 4.88
C THR A 94 5.79 -20.94 6.19
N PRO A 95 5.74 -22.30 6.19
CA PRO A 95 5.73 -23.07 7.43
C PRO A 95 6.87 -22.65 8.34
N TRP A 96 6.56 -22.45 9.63
CA TRP A 96 7.54 -22.05 10.61
C TRP A 96 8.67 -23.09 10.71
N LYS A 97 9.91 -22.64 10.55
CA LYS A 97 11.12 -23.41 10.86
C LYS A 97 11.75 -22.81 12.11
N ARG A 98 12.24 -23.66 13.02
CA ARG A 98 12.89 -23.21 14.25
C ARG A 98 14.08 -22.29 13.89
N PRO A 99 14.04 -20.99 14.27
CA PRO A 99 15.13 -20.07 13.95
C PRO A 99 16.39 -20.43 14.75
N LYS A 100 17.57 -20.19 14.16
CA LYS A 100 18.84 -20.40 14.86
C LYS A 100 19.11 -19.31 15.90
N ASN A 101 18.74 -18.06 15.58
CA ASN A 101 18.91 -16.89 16.43
C ASN A 101 17.62 -16.03 16.45
N PRO A 102 16.57 -16.42 17.20
CA PRO A 102 15.33 -15.65 17.25
C PRO A 102 15.50 -14.32 18.01
N ALA A 103 14.84 -13.27 17.50
CA ALA A 103 14.49 -12.11 18.30
C ALA A 103 12.96 -12.02 18.44
N VAL A 104 12.48 -11.87 19.67
CA VAL A 104 11.06 -11.65 19.97
C VAL A 104 10.89 -10.20 20.37
N VAL A 105 10.13 -9.43 19.59
CA VAL A 105 9.83 -8.03 19.88
C VAL A 105 8.35 -7.89 20.20
N LEU A 106 8.04 -7.55 21.46
CA LEU A 106 6.69 -7.17 21.86
C LEU A 106 6.48 -5.69 21.47
N ALA A 107 5.94 -5.45 20.28
CA ALA A 107 5.86 -4.09 19.71
C ALA A 107 4.56 -3.34 20.04
N ALA A 108 3.53 -4.03 20.54
CA ALA A 108 2.24 -3.40 20.82
C ALA A 108 1.69 -3.91 22.14
N GLY A 109 1.89 -3.12 23.19
CA GLY A 109 1.07 -3.13 24.40
C GLY A 109 0.94 -1.69 24.87
N ARG A 110 -0.27 -1.25 25.23
CA ARG A 110 -0.39 0.01 25.97
C ARG A 110 0.36 -0.18 27.27
N SER A 111 1.33 0.69 27.50
CA SER A 111 2.02 0.73 28.77
C SER A 111 1.02 0.94 29.90
N SER A 112 1.17 0.24 31.02
CA SER A 112 0.49 0.58 32.27
C SER A 112 0.68 2.06 32.64
N ARG A 113 1.85 2.65 32.32
CA ARG A 113 2.10 4.10 32.46
C ARG A 113 1.25 5.02 31.56
N MET A 114 0.61 4.54 30.49
CA MET A 114 -0.36 5.34 29.72
C MET A 114 -1.73 5.43 30.40
N LYS A 115 -2.01 4.59 31.41
CA LYS A 115 -3.18 4.79 32.30
C LYS A 115 -2.91 5.86 33.38
N GLN A 116 -1.65 6.24 33.60
CA GLN A 116 -1.21 7.22 34.60
C GLN A 116 -0.28 8.29 33.99
N ALA A 117 -0.51 8.68 32.73
CA ALA A 117 0.20 9.83 32.13
C ALA A 117 -0.08 11.15 32.87
N ALA A 118 -1.09 11.18 33.75
CA ALA A 118 -1.39 12.32 34.61
C ALA A 118 -0.49 12.40 35.86
N GLU A 119 0.16 11.32 36.33
CA GLU A 119 0.81 11.29 37.65
C GLU A 119 2.34 11.19 37.63
N LEU A 120 2.96 10.92 36.47
CA LEU A 120 4.42 10.90 36.32
C LEU A 120 4.83 11.97 35.29
N MET A 121 4.58 13.23 35.64
CA MET A 121 4.98 14.38 34.84
C MET A 121 6.42 14.79 35.17
N ASP A 122 7.35 14.39 34.31
CA ASP A 122 8.71 14.95 34.30
C ASP A 122 8.66 16.31 33.58
N GLU A 123 9.23 17.35 34.18
CA GLU A 123 9.12 18.76 33.74
C GLU A 123 9.80 19.05 32.38
N HIS A 124 10.53 18.09 31.83
CA HIS A 124 11.41 18.27 30.67
C HIS A 124 10.75 18.19 29.28
N TRP A 125 9.50 17.76 29.17
CA TRP A 125 8.86 17.55 27.86
C TRP A 125 8.01 18.75 27.44
N SER A 126 8.21 19.22 26.20
CA SER A 126 7.41 20.26 25.57
C SER A 126 5.97 19.80 25.32
N GLU A 127 5.05 20.74 25.12
CA GLU A 127 3.62 20.47 24.90
C GLU A 127 3.36 19.65 23.63
N GLU A 128 4.19 19.86 22.60
CA GLU A 128 4.16 19.11 21.34
C GLU A 128 4.61 17.65 21.53
N GLU A 129 5.68 17.42 22.29
CA GLU A 129 6.16 16.07 22.61
C GLU A 129 5.15 15.30 23.47
N ARG A 130 4.46 15.99 24.38
CA ARG A 130 3.37 15.42 25.19
C ARG A 130 2.19 14.97 24.32
N ALA A 131 1.82 15.74 23.30
CA ALA A 131 0.77 15.36 22.36
C ALA A 131 1.14 14.10 21.55
N VAL A 132 2.42 13.97 21.15
CA VAL A 132 2.93 12.79 20.44
C VAL A 132 2.95 11.54 21.34
N LEU A 133 3.36 11.68 22.60
CA LEU A 133 3.38 10.60 23.60
C LEU A 133 1.98 10.05 23.91
N ALA A 134 0.95 10.90 23.89
CA ALA A 134 -0.43 10.51 24.15
C ALA A 134 -1.06 9.70 23.00
N GLN A 135 -0.61 9.93 21.76
CA GLN A 135 -1.24 9.36 20.55
C GLN A 135 -0.51 8.16 19.96
N ARG A 136 0.72 7.85 20.41
CA ARG A 136 1.55 6.78 19.83
C ARG A 136 1.87 5.65 20.82
N PRO A 137 1.82 4.38 20.41
CA PRO A 137 2.37 3.27 21.18
C PRO A 137 3.87 3.47 21.41
N LYS A 138 4.38 3.04 22.58
CA LYS A 138 5.80 3.20 22.97
C LYS A 138 6.81 2.77 21.91
N ALA A 139 6.53 1.69 21.18
CA ALA A 139 7.41 1.18 20.14
C ALA A 139 7.57 2.13 18.93
N MET A 140 6.63 3.06 18.77
CA MET A 140 6.58 4.04 17.68
C MET A 140 7.09 5.42 18.08
N LEU A 141 7.60 5.58 19.32
CA LEU A 141 8.22 6.83 19.73
C LEU A 141 9.56 7.02 19.01
N PRO A 142 9.83 8.24 18.53
CA PRO A 142 11.11 8.55 17.93
C PRO A 142 12.20 8.60 19.00
N VAL A 143 13.41 8.13 18.67
CA VAL A 143 14.58 8.15 19.59
C VAL A 143 15.75 8.97 19.05
N GLU A 144 15.62 9.53 17.85
CA GLU A 144 16.63 10.34 17.20
C GLU A 144 15.98 11.62 16.65
N ALA A 145 16.78 12.67 16.46
CA ALA A 145 16.36 13.93 15.85
C ALA A 145 15.77 13.76 14.44
N SER A 146 15.98 12.60 13.81
CA SER A 146 15.39 12.19 12.53
C SER A 146 13.87 11.92 12.60
N GLY A 147 13.28 11.85 13.79
CA GLY A 147 11.86 11.52 13.99
C GLY A 147 11.53 10.05 13.71
N ARG A 148 12.56 9.21 13.55
CA ARG A 148 12.42 7.82 13.17
C ARG A 148 11.93 6.95 14.35
N PRO A 149 10.88 6.13 14.19
CA PRO A 149 10.40 5.23 15.23
C PRO A 149 11.48 4.24 15.70
N PHE A 150 11.60 4.03 17.01
CA PHE A 150 12.61 3.12 17.57
C PHE A 150 12.50 1.68 17.05
N LEU A 151 11.27 1.18 16.87
CA LEU A 151 11.04 -0.14 16.29
C LEU A 151 11.68 -0.28 14.90
N ALA A 152 11.63 0.77 14.07
CA ALA A 152 12.24 0.74 12.74
C ALA A 152 13.77 0.65 12.81
N LEU A 153 14.40 1.38 13.73
CA LEU A 153 15.85 1.28 13.98
C LEU A 153 16.24 -0.10 14.51
N LEU A 154 15.44 -0.65 15.43
CA LEU A 154 15.67 -1.96 16.02
C LEU A 154 15.58 -3.07 14.95
N LEU A 155 14.55 -3.06 14.11
CA LEU A 155 14.38 -4.05 13.04
C LEU A 155 15.54 -4.00 12.03
N GLU A 156 16.00 -2.80 11.67
CA GLU A 156 17.17 -2.65 10.79
C GLU A 156 18.46 -3.16 11.44
N ARG A 157 18.65 -2.90 12.75
CA ARG A 157 19.84 -3.40 13.44
C ARG A 157 19.80 -4.92 13.58
N LEU A 158 18.65 -5.50 13.93
CA LEU A 158 18.48 -6.96 14.01
C LEU A 158 18.84 -7.65 12.70
N LEU A 159 18.42 -7.08 11.56
CA LEU A 159 18.78 -7.59 10.24
C LEU A 159 20.31 -7.55 10.00
N ARG A 160 20.99 -6.49 10.43
CA ARG A 160 22.46 -6.34 10.32
C ARG A 160 23.23 -7.29 11.23
N GLU A 161 22.66 -7.67 12.38
CA GLU A 161 23.24 -8.61 13.35
C GLU A 161 22.93 -10.08 13.02
N GLY A 162 22.36 -10.36 11.85
CA GLY A 162 22.09 -11.73 11.39
C GLY A 162 20.87 -12.39 12.03
N VAL A 163 19.93 -11.60 12.56
CA VAL A 163 18.61 -12.10 12.96
C VAL A 163 17.81 -12.39 11.70
N ASP A 164 17.45 -13.65 11.54
CA ASP A 164 16.81 -14.18 10.34
C ASP A 164 15.27 -14.13 10.40
N HIS A 165 14.69 -13.98 11.60
CA HIS A 165 13.25 -13.92 11.82
C HIS A 165 12.88 -12.93 12.93
N VAL A 166 11.88 -12.09 12.68
CA VAL A 166 11.25 -11.23 13.71
C VAL A 166 9.77 -11.58 13.82
N CYS A 167 9.32 -11.91 15.03
CA CYS A 167 7.91 -12.06 15.36
C CYS A 167 7.39 -10.76 15.98
N VAL A 168 6.38 -10.15 15.35
CA VAL A 168 5.69 -8.98 15.89
C VAL A 168 4.40 -9.45 16.54
N VAL A 169 4.35 -9.40 17.86
CA VAL A 169 3.16 -9.78 18.63
C VAL A 169 2.32 -8.55 18.93
N ARG A 170 1.03 -8.60 18.57
CA ARG A 170 0.02 -7.62 18.99
C ARG A 170 -0.56 -8.04 20.34
N SER A 171 -0.66 -7.12 21.30
CA SER A 171 -1.34 -7.38 22.57
C SER A 171 -2.83 -7.65 22.34
N CYS A 172 -3.38 -8.58 23.11
CA CYS A 172 -4.82 -8.87 23.19
C CYS A 172 -5.62 -7.77 23.91
N GLU A 173 -4.97 -6.74 24.45
CA GLU A 173 -5.60 -5.68 25.25
C GLU A 173 -6.06 -4.46 24.40
N ASP A 174 -5.78 -4.43 23.10
CA ASP A 174 -6.18 -3.34 22.20
C ASP A 174 -7.54 -3.60 21.53
N GLN A 175 -8.63 -3.44 22.28
CA GLN A 175 -10.01 -3.66 21.80
C GLN A 175 -10.60 -2.53 20.92
N GLY A 176 -9.79 -1.77 20.17
CA GLY A 176 -10.32 -0.56 19.51
C GLY A 176 -9.50 0.06 18.38
N MET A 177 -8.72 -0.71 17.65
CA MET A 177 -8.16 -0.28 16.35
C MET A 177 -8.71 -1.22 15.28
N PRO A 178 -9.10 -0.71 14.08
CA PRO A 178 -9.71 -1.53 13.03
C PRO A 178 -8.87 -2.74 12.62
#